data_AF-A0A168M1H3-F1
#
_entry.id   AF-A0A168M1H3-F1
#
_cell.length_a   1.000
_cell.length_b   1.000
_cell.length_c   1.000
_cell.angle_alpha   90.00
_cell.angle_beta   90.00
_cell.angle_gamma   90.00
#
_symmetry.space_group_name_H-M   'P 1'
#
loop_
_entity.id
_entity.type
_entity.pdbx_description
1 polymer ?
#
loop_
_entity_poly.entity_id
_entity_poly.type
_entity_poly.pdbx_seq_one_letter_code
_entity_poly.pdbx_strand_id
1 'polypeptide(L)'
;MDEEYEEYTELSVEEQIKKSYRQDEDMMILVFAQWCINHSLDPEELYREAYPHQLNNERLIHVLGLTVSKEEAGDIPDETLLGVLSLFGNDDLACVVTEAISRRT
;
A
#
# COMPACT_ATOMS: atom_id res chain seq x y z
N MET A 1 14.00 -35.90 -17.73
CA MET A 1 13.76 -34.67 -16.97
C MET A 1 12.79 -35.14 -15.92
N ASP A 2 13.27 -35.28 -14.68
CA ASP A 2 12.56 -36.06 -13.66
C ASP A 2 11.45 -35.23 -13.02
N GLU A 3 10.35 -35.86 -12.66
CA GLU A 3 9.14 -35.22 -12.09
C GLU A 3 9.46 -34.32 -10.88
N GLU A 4 10.49 -34.65 -10.10
CA GLU A 4 11.00 -33.87 -8.97
C GLU A 4 11.51 -32.47 -9.38
N TYR A 5 12.10 -32.33 -10.57
CA TYR A 5 12.59 -31.03 -11.09
C TYR A 5 11.45 -30.15 -11.62
N GLU A 6 10.38 -30.74 -12.16
CA GLU A 6 9.18 -30.00 -12.56
C GLU A 6 8.46 -29.45 -11.33
N GLU A 7 8.25 -30.27 -10.28
CA GLU A 7 7.62 -29.84 -9.02
C GLU A 7 8.40 -28.71 -8.32
N TYR A 8 9.74 -28.82 -8.26
CA TYR A 8 10.59 -27.76 -7.68
C TYR A 8 10.53 -26.45 -8.48
N THR A 9 10.39 -26.53 -9.81
CA THR A 9 10.25 -25.36 -10.67
C THR A 9 8.89 -24.68 -10.46
N GLU A 10 7.81 -25.44 -10.34
CA GLU A 10 6.47 -24.90 -10.05
C GLU A 10 6.39 -24.22 -8.68
N LEU A 11 6.91 -24.85 -7.62
CA LEU A 11 6.96 -24.25 -6.28
C LEU A 11 7.79 -22.96 -6.25
N SER A 12 8.92 -22.93 -6.96
CA SER A 12 9.76 -21.74 -7.10
C SER A 12 9.03 -20.60 -7.82
N VAL A 13 8.26 -20.90 -8.86
CA VAL A 13 7.45 -19.91 -9.58
C VAL A 13 6.31 -19.40 -8.70
N GLU A 14 5.61 -20.26 -7.97
CA GLU A 14 4.53 -19.85 -7.05
C GLU A 14 5.04 -18.92 -5.93
N GLU A 15 6.18 -19.27 -5.33
CA GLU A 15 6.86 -18.44 -4.31
C GLU A 15 7.23 -17.06 -4.86
N GLN A 16 7.76 -17.01 -6.10
CA GLN A 16 8.11 -15.76 -6.77
C GLN A 16 6.87 -14.90 -7.05
N ILE A 17 5.79 -15.51 -7.54
CA ILE A 17 4.51 -14.82 -7.79
C ILE A 17 3.97 -14.22 -6.50
N LYS A 18 3.88 -15.03 -5.43
CA LYS A 18 3.44 -14.57 -4.10
C LYS A 18 4.29 -13.41 -3.59
N LYS A 19 5.61 -13.49 -3.77
CA LYS A 19 6.54 -12.45 -3.33
C LYS A 19 6.32 -11.14 -4.10
N SER A 20 6.15 -11.20 -5.42
CA SER A 20 5.88 -10.01 -6.24
C SER A 20 4.60 -9.31 -5.76
N TYR A 21 3.50 -10.04 -5.60
CA TYR A 21 2.25 -9.47 -5.11
C TYR A 21 2.41 -8.78 -3.75
N ARG A 22 3.16 -9.38 -2.81
CA ARG A 22 3.42 -8.76 -1.51
C ARG A 22 4.24 -7.48 -1.62
N GLN A 23 5.20 -7.42 -2.54
CA GLN A 23 6.03 -6.22 -2.76
C GLN A 23 5.24 -5.10 -3.42
N ASP A 24 4.38 -5.44 -4.38
CA ASP A 24 3.54 -4.45 -5.05
C ASP A 24 2.54 -3.84 -4.05
N GLU A 25 1.97 -4.66 -3.16
CA GLU A 25 1.11 -4.20 -2.06
C GLU A 25 1.85 -3.26 -1.08
N ASP A 26 3.09 -3.60 -0.70
CA ASP A 26 3.92 -2.74 0.16
C ASP A 26 4.17 -1.38 -0.48
N MET A 27 4.46 -1.36 -1.78
CA MET A 27 4.69 -0.13 -2.53
C MET A 27 3.43 0.74 -2.57
N MET A 28 2.25 0.15 -2.81
CA MET A 28 0.98 0.87 -2.77
C MET A 28 0.74 1.53 -1.41
N ILE A 29 0.93 0.77 -0.32
CA ILE A 29 0.76 1.27 1.05
C ILE A 29 1.80 2.37 1.35
N LEU A 30 3.02 2.26 0.82
CA LEU A 30 4.06 3.27 1.02
C LEU A 30 3.68 4.59 0.37
N VAL A 31 3.18 4.56 -0.87
CA VAL A 31 2.71 5.77 -1.58
C VAL A 31 1.56 6.41 -0.82
N PHE A 32 0.61 5.61 -0.33
CA PHE A 32 -0.48 6.09 0.54
C PHE A 32 0.04 6.75 1.82
N ALA A 33 0.95 6.09 2.53
CA ALA A 33 1.50 6.59 3.78
C ALA A 33 2.28 7.89 3.57
N GLN A 34 3.07 7.95 2.49
CA GLN A 34 3.87 9.12 2.17
C GLN A 34 3.00 10.32 1.78
N TRP A 35 1.89 10.08 1.06
CA TRP A 35 0.88 11.09 0.77
C TRP A 35 0.24 11.61 2.06
N CYS A 36 -0.11 10.74 3.01
CA CYS A 36 -0.64 11.17 4.30
C CYS A 36 0.32 12.15 4.99
N ILE A 37 1.62 11.83 5.00
CA ILE A 37 2.67 12.69 5.56
C ILE A 37 2.77 14.03 4.80
N ASN A 38 2.72 14.02 3.45
CA ASN A 38 2.72 15.26 2.66
C ASN A 38 1.56 16.19 3.06
N HIS A 39 0.43 15.62 3.48
CA HIS A 39 -0.77 16.36 3.88
C HIS A 39 -1.00 16.47 5.38
N SER A 40 -0.01 16.09 6.20
CA SER A 40 -0.10 16.13 7.67
C SER A 40 -1.28 15.33 8.24
N LEU A 41 -1.61 14.21 7.60
CA LEU A 41 -2.59 13.22 8.04
C LEU A 41 -1.89 12.05 8.72
N ASP A 42 -2.57 11.41 9.68
CA ASP A 42 -2.12 10.15 10.26
C ASP A 42 -2.50 8.98 9.31
N PRO A 43 -1.51 8.30 8.70
CA PRO A 43 -1.78 7.20 7.77
C PRO A 43 -2.43 5.99 8.47
N GLU A 44 -2.12 5.73 9.75
CA GLU A 44 -2.76 4.63 10.46
C GLU A 44 -4.23 4.93 10.77
N GLU A 45 -4.54 6.16 11.16
CA GLU A 45 -5.92 6.57 11.43
C GLU A 45 -6.76 6.45 10.16
N LEU A 46 -6.26 6.98 9.05
CA LEU A 46 -6.96 6.95 7.78
C LEU A 46 -7.08 5.52 7.22
N TYR A 47 -6.05 4.69 7.39
CA TYR A 47 -6.12 3.27 7.00
C TYR A 47 -7.15 2.49 7.84
N ARG A 48 -7.26 2.80 9.14
CA ARG A 48 -8.27 2.19 10.01
C ARG A 48 -9.70 2.60 9.65
N GLU A 49 -9.92 3.78 9.08
CA GLU A 49 -11.24 4.15 8.55
C GLU A 49 -11.68 3.20 7.43
N ALA A 50 -10.76 2.80 6.53
CA ALA A 50 -11.04 1.84 5.46
C ALA A 50 -11.16 0.40 5.98
N TYR A 51 -10.32 0.03 6.96
CA TYR A 51 -10.21 -1.34 7.46
C TYR A 51 -10.31 -1.43 9.00
N PRO A 52 -11.47 -1.12 9.59
CA PRO A 52 -11.63 -1.05 11.05
C PRO A 52 -11.37 -2.38 11.78
N HIS A 53 -11.46 -3.50 11.07
CA HIS A 53 -11.23 -4.83 11.61
C HIS A 53 -9.75 -5.26 11.60
N GLN A 54 -8.88 -4.55 10.88
CA GLN A 54 -7.45 -4.87 10.79
C GLN A 54 -6.62 -4.16 11.88
N LEU A 55 -6.94 -4.45 13.14
CA LEU A 55 -6.40 -3.74 14.30
C LEU A 55 -4.87 -3.82 14.47
N ASN A 56 -4.21 -4.84 13.89
CA ASN A 56 -2.75 -5.03 13.94
C ASN A 56 -2.23 -5.43 12.55
N ASN A 57 -2.25 -4.50 11.60
CA ASN A 57 -1.69 -4.75 10.28
C ASN A 57 -0.16 -4.62 10.32
N GLU A 58 0.55 -5.75 10.51
CA GLU A 58 2.02 -5.79 10.55
C GLU A 58 2.67 -5.21 9.30
N ARG A 59 2.01 -5.36 8.14
CA ARG A 59 2.48 -4.80 6.87
C ARG A 59 2.43 -3.28 6.89
N LEU A 60 1.32 -2.70 7.33
CA LEU A 60 1.19 -1.26 7.50
C LEU A 60 2.29 -0.73 8.41
N ILE A 61 2.49 -1.34 9.58
CA ILE A 61 3.53 -0.94 10.53
C ILE A 61 4.92 -0.99 9.88
N HIS A 62 5.23 -2.08 9.17
CA HIS A 62 6.50 -2.22 8.46
C HIS A 62 6.71 -1.11 7.44
N VAL A 63 5.70 -0.84 6.60
CA VAL A 63 5.78 0.17 5.55
C VAL A 63 5.87 1.59 6.11
N LEU A 64 5.18 1.89 7.22
CA LEU A 64 5.29 3.17 7.91
C LEU A 64 6.71 3.45 8.38
N GLY A 65 7.44 2.42 8.82
CA GLY A 65 8.86 2.53 9.18
C GLY A 65 9.79 2.88 8.00
N LEU A 66 9.32 2.78 6.75
CA LEU A 66 10.06 3.14 5.55
C LEU A 66 9.73 4.54 5.01
N THR A 67 8.73 5.21 5.59
CA THR A 67 8.36 6.58 5.20
C THR A 67 9.45 7.58 5.58
N VAL A 68 9.51 8.67 4.83
CA VAL A 68 10.42 9.79 5.09
C VAL A 68 9.63 11.06 5.41
N SER A 69 10.31 12.11 5.90
CA SER A 69 9.62 13.36 6.25
C SER A 69 9.05 14.05 5.02
N LYS A 70 8.14 15.01 5.20
CA LYS A 70 7.56 15.81 4.09
C LYS A 70 8.63 16.58 3.31
N GLU A 71 9.72 16.95 3.95
CA GLU A 71 10.85 17.67 3.33
C GLU A 71 11.71 16.75 2.46
N GLU A 72 11.79 15.46 2.81
CA GLU A 72 12.56 14.45 2.08
C GLU A 72 11.72 13.75 1.01
N ALA A 73 10.42 13.62 1.24
CA ALA A 73 9.48 13.10 0.27
C ALA A 73 9.16 14.16 -0.79
N GLY A 74 9.28 13.78 -2.06
CA GLY A 74 8.63 14.53 -3.13
C GLY A 74 7.13 14.64 -2.86
N ASP A 75 6.51 15.70 -3.38
CA ASP A 75 5.07 15.90 -3.24
C ASP A 75 4.30 14.86 -4.05
N ILE A 76 3.29 14.24 -3.45
CA ILE A 76 2.43 13.25 -4.10
C ILE A 76 1.07 13.92 -4.33
N PRO A 77 0.68 14.20 -5.58
CA PRO A 77 -0.63 14.78 -5.87
C PRO A 77 -1.78 13.81 -5.53
N ASP A 78 -2.91 14.35 -5.09
CA ASP A 78 -4.14 13.58 -4.80
C ASP A 78 -4.53 12.63 -5.95
N GLU A 79 -4.50 13.12 -7.19
CA GLU A 79 -4.81 12.32 -8.39
C GLU A 79 -3.84 11.15 -8.59
N THR A 80 -2.57 11.33 -8.21
CA THR A 80 -1.55 10.27 -8.33
C THR A 80 -1.82 9.16 -7.33
N LEU A 81 -2.12 9.50 -6.07
CA LEU A 81 -2.51 8.50 -5.08
C LEU A 81 -3.77 7.75 -5.51
N LEU A 82 -4.83 8.47 -5.92
CA LEU A 82 -6.07 7.83 -6.35
C LEU A 82 -5.87 6.90 -7.55
N GLY A 83 -5.02 7.30 -8.51
CA GLY A 83 -4.64 6.45 -9.65
C GLY A 83 -3.90 5.19 -9.23
N VAL A 84 -2.98 5.29 -8.27
CA VAL A 84 -2.28 4.12 -7.69
C VAL A 84 -3.29 3.21 -7.00
N LEU A 85 -4.15 3.72 -6.12
CA LEU A 85 -5.14 2.90 -5.42
C LEU A 85 -6.07 2.17 -6.39
N SER A 86 -6.50 2.82 -7.47
CA SER A 86 -7.32 2.22 -8.52
C SER A 86 -6.56 1.13 -9.30
N LEU A 87 -5.28 1.33 -9.62
CA LEU A 87 -4.44 0.33 -10.28
C LEU A 87 -4.35 -0.97 -9.46
N PHE A 88 -4.33 -0.82 -8.13
CA PHE A 88 -4.29 -1.93 -7.18
C PHE A 88 -5.67 -2.47 -6.79
N GLY A 89 -6.76 -1.87 -7.29
CA GLY A 89 -8.13 -2.25 -6.95
C GLY A 89 -8.48 -2.02 -5.48
N ASN A 90 -7.82 -1.07 -4.83
CA ASN A 90 -8.06 -0.74 -3.43
C ASN A 90 -9.12 0.37 -3.31
N ASP A 91 -10.37 -0.01 -3.60
CA ASP A 91 -11.50 0.92 -3.65
C ASP A 91 -11.89 1.45 -2.25
N ASP A 92 -11.75 0.64 -1.20
CA ASP A 92 -12.06 1.04 0.18
C ASP A 92 -11.14 2.18 0.64
N LEU A 93 -9.82 2.04 0.42
CA LEU A 93 -8.87 3.08 0.77
C LEU A 93 -9.02 4.31 -0.14
N ALA A 94 -9.33 4.10 -1.43
CA ALA A 94 -9.61 5.21 -2.36
C ALA A 94 -10.84 6.03 -1.93
N CYS A 95 -11.88 5.37 -1.41
CA CYS A 95 -13.08 6.02 -0.89
C CYS A 95 -12.74 6.94 0.28
N VAL A 96 -12.03 6.41 1.29
CA VAL A 96 -11.62 7.17 2.47
C VAL A 96 -10.67 8.33 2.12
N VAL A 97 -9.72 8.11 1.21
CA VAL A 97 -8.84 9.17 0.71
C VAL A 97 -9.63 10.27 0.02
N THR A 98 -10.64 9.91 -0.78
CA THR A 98 -11.52 10.89 -1.44
C THR A 98 -12.30 11.73 -0.43
N GLU A 99 -12.78 11.13 0.66
CA GLU A 99 -13.40 11.87 1.75
C GLU A 99 -12.40 12.80 2.43
N ALA A 100 -11.19 12.35 2.72
CA ALA A 100 -10.13 13.17 3.31
C ALA A 100 -9.76 14.36 2.40
N ILE A 101 -9.69 14.17 1.08
CA ILE A 101 -9.51 15.25 0.10
C ILE A 101 -10.64 16.27 0.22
N SER A 102 -11.89 15.78 0.25
CA SER A 102 -13.08 16.63 0.33
C SER A 102 -13.14 17.43 1.63
N ARG A 103 -12.70 16.85 2.77
CA ARG A 103 -12.65 17.54 4.08
C ARG A 103 -11.61 18.67 4.14
N ARG A 104 -10.64 18.70 3.21
CA ARG A 104 -9.56 19.71 3.14
C ARG A 104 -9.88 20.90 2.23
N THR A 105 -10.94 20.79 1.41
CA THR A 105 -11.37 21.80 0.43
C THR A 105 -12.47 22.68 0.99
#